data_AF-A0A3A8JJM2-F1
#
_entry.id   AF-A0A3A8JJM2-F1
#
_cell.length_a   1.000
_cell.length_b   1.000
_cell.length_c   1.000
_cell.angle_alpha   90.00
_cell.angle_beta   90.00
_cell.angle_gamma   90.00
#
_symmetry.space_group_name_H-M   'P 1'
#
loop_
_entity.id
_entity.type
_entity.pdbx_description
1 polymer ?
#
loop_
_entity_poly.entity_id
_entity_poly.type
_entity_poly.pdbx_seq_one_letter_code
_entity_poly.pdbx_strand_id
1 'polypeptide(L)'
;MKKLLMSAAVIALSSTQAMAAPMSPSARPVAQNFSATVQDAFTLLGDTDDLKLVYYIPRRGGVAVQSPLSTNPIPRFNITAYTPSFGFFAGEELTTLGGSFSTTSDLGALGLLQTEALNKGFRIAPAPSKAARSQFMLSGYAPPNGRVEIKCDKEIIQVTSPSTGEVRNVTIPKCFTHDDPTQPYDLDTNVMYKFTSAPPVGNSTVAQDIPFQATTLPNWAGPLRAMMSSGGQWDHVVNAQVEWTVRTSELTRQARFNINWKSMFEQASTFAAFHLSSCVDIEVRGFFERLTQCTAENACGIRIEYLQTNGTWGPRAPNDANFINVVNAVQQRLQTELFNEVRRYTTPVNGQVSNQVNSVFTLRANYEKLILDKNEVVYVQYNPGPTEFNAKTNLNVTCLIGGFESGRTYWDMADAGCRAMLGQP
;
A
#
# COMPACT_ATOMS: atom_id res chain seq x y z
N MET A 1 54.34 -39.12 -19.05
CA MET A 1 52.87 -39.07 -18.92
C MET A 1 52.47 -37.70 -18.40
N LYS A 2 51.78 -36.91 -19.23
CA LYS A 2 51.30 -35.56 -18.91
C LYS A 2 50.04 -35.68 -18.03
N LYS A 3 50.00 -35.04 -16.86
CA LYS A 3 48.76 -34.81 -16.10
C LYS A 3 48.44 -33.32 -16.18
N LEU A 4 47.41 -32.99 -16.96
CA LEU A 4 46.77 -31.69 -16.98
C LEU A 4 45.99 -31.49 -15.67
N LEU A 5 46.29 -30.40 -14.96
CA LEU A 5 45.44 -29.81 -13.93
C LEU A 5 44.49 -28.84 -14.64
N MET A 6 43.20 -29.17 -14.71
CA MET A 6 42.15 -28.20 -15.04
C MET A 6 41.50 -27.75 -13.73
N SER A 7 41.80 -26.51 -13.34
CA SER A 7 41.09 -25.79 -12.29
C SER A 7 39.73 -25.36 -12.85
N ALA A 8 38.65 -25.99 -12.38
CA ALA A 8 37.30 -25.47 -12.61
C ALA A 8 37.09 -24.26 -11.69
N ALA A 9 37.14 -23.06 -12.27
CA ALA A 9 36.67 -21.86 -11.60
C ALA A 9 35.15 -21.96 -11.42
N VAL A 10 34.71 -22.25 -10.19
CA VAL A 10 33.32 -22.09 -9.78
C VAL A 10 33.04 -20.60 -9.77
N ILE A 11 32.47 -20.11 -10.87
CA ILE A 11 31.82 -18.81 -10.90
C ILE A 11 30.64 -18.95 -9.93
N ALA A 12 30.81 -18.45 -8.72
CA ALA A 12 29.72 -18.18 -7.80
C ALA A 12 28.85 -17.10 -8.45
N LEU A 13 27.90 -17.56 -9.28
CA LEU A 13 26.72 -16.79 -9.64
C LEU A 13 25.98 -16.54 -8.34
N SER A 14 26.29 -15.40 -7.72
CA SER A 14 25.41 -14.76 -6.75
C SER A 14 24.09 -14.49 -7.47
N SER A 15 23.20 -15.47 -7.43
CA SER A 15 21.79 -15.31 -7.75
C SER A 15 21.25 -14.29 -6.77
N THR A 16 21.27 -13.01 -7.16
CA THR A 16 20.31 -12.05 -6.65
C THR A 16 18.95 -12.68 -6.95
N GLN A 17 18.36 -13.34 -5.95
CA GLN A 17 16.94 -13.67 -6.00
C GLN A 17 16.24 -12.33 -6.12
N ALA A 18 15.84 -11.97 -7.34
CA ALA A 18 14.84 -10.94 -7.56
C ALA A 18 13.64 -11.40 -6.76
N MET A 19 13.34 -10.68 -5.68
CA MET A 19 12.18 -11.01 -4.85
C MET A 19 10.96 -10.60 -5.66
N ALA A 20 10.25 -11.61 -6.19
CA ALA A 20 8.94 -11.48 -6.81
C ALA A 20 8.08 -10.50 -5.99
N ALA A 21 7.64 -9.42 -6.63
CA ALA A 21 6.90 -8.34 -6.00
C ALA A 21 5.76 -7.86 -6.90
N PRO A 22 4.69 -7.28 -6.35
CA PRO A 22 3.65 -6.64 -7.14
C PRO A 22 4.23 -5.53 -8.02
N MET A 23 3.71 -5.39 -9.24
CA MET A 23 3.98 -4.27 -10.13
C MET A 23 2.83 -3.28 -10.13
N SER A 24 3.11 -2.00 -10.40
CA SER A 24 2.05 -1.02 -10.53
C SER A 24 1.14 -1.35 -11.74
N PRO A 25 -0.17 -1.03 -11.69
CA PRO A 25 -1.08 -1.30 -12.79
C PRO A 25 -0.67 -0.61 -14.11
N SER A 26 -0.02 0.55 -14.01
CA SER A 26 0.51 1.28 -15.16
C SER A 26 1.73 0.61 -15.80
N ALA A 27 2.57 -0.04 -15.00
CA ALA A 27 3.71 -0.79 -15.50
C ALA A 27 3.28 -2.11 -16.12
N ARG A 28 2.30 -2.79 -15.52
CA ARG A 28 1.83 -4.08 -15.98
C ARG A 28 0.31 -4.25 -15.82
N PRO A 29 -0.48 -3.86 -16.82
CA PRO A 29 -1.94 -3.97 -16.76
C PRO A 29 -2.37 -5.43 -16.93
N VAL A 30 -2.69 -6.10 -15.83
CA VAL A 30 -3.21 -7.48 -15.83
C VAL A 30 -4.74 -7.54 -15.74
N ALA A 31 -5.38 -6.48 -15.24
CA ALA A 31 -6.82 -6.42 -14.99
C ALA A 31 -7.67 -6.64 -16.26
N GLN A 32 -7.19 -6.16 -17.42
CA GLN A 32 -7.84 -6.32 -18.72
C GLN A 32 -8.05 -7.79 -19.15
N ASN A 33 -7.33 -8.72 -18.53
CA ASN A 33 -7.51 -10.15 -18.81
C ASN A 33 -8.74 -10.73 -18.09
N PHE A 34 -9.32 -10.05 -17.10
CA PHE A 34 -10.39 -10.57 -16.25
C PHE A 34 -11.73 -9.90 -16.57
N SER A 35 -12.84 -10.54 -16.19
CA SER A 35 -14.18 -9.99 -16.39
C SER A 35 -14.42 -8.69 -15.63
N ALA A 36 -15.41 -7.91 -16.07
CA ALA A 36 -15.81 -6.69 -15.39
C ALA A 36 -16.22 -6.95 -13.92
N THR A 37 -16.84 -8.10 -13.64
CA THR A 37 -17.23 -8.52 -12.29
C THR A 37 -16.00 -8.69 -11.39
N VAL A 38 -14.95 -9.36 -11.88
CA VAL A 38 -13.69 -9.50 -11.14
C VAL A 38 -13.02 -8.14 -10.94
N GLN A 39 -13.05 -7.26 -11.94
CA GLN A 39 -12.45 -5.92 -11.85
C GLN A 39 -13.19 -4.99 -10.87
N ASP A 40 -14.51 -5.16 -10.71
CA ASP A 40 -15.32 -4.45 -9.70
C ASP A 40 -15.07 -4.98 -8.28
N ALA A 41 -14.80 -6.28 -8.14
CA ALA A 41 -14.54 -6.91 -6.85
C ALA A 41 -13.08 -6.76 -6.37
N PHE A 42 -12.11 -6.67 -7.30
CA PHE A 42 -10.68 -6.69 -6.97
C PHE A 42 -9.88 -5.61 -7.71
N THR A 43 -8.82 -5.13 -7.06
CA THR A 43 -7.69 -4.53 -7.75
C THR A 43 -6.63 -5.59 -8.01
N LEU A 44 -6.18 -5.71 -9.26
CA LEU A 44 -5.25 -6.75 -9.71
C LEU A 44 -3.90 -6.16 -10.12
N LEU A 45 -2.81 -6.75 -9.62
CA LEU A 45 -1.44 -6.34 -9.86
C LEU A 45 -0.65 -7.51 -10.45
N GLY A 46 0.15 -7.28 -11.49
CA GLY A 46 1.06 -8.32 -12.02
C GLY A 46 2.28 -8.50 -11.12
N ASP A 47 3.00 -9.61 -11.26
CA ASP A 47 4.30 -9.81 -10.60
C ASP A 47 5.48 -9.27 -11.43
N THR A 48 6.61 -8.97 -10.78
CA THR A 48 7.85 -8.51 -11.42
C THR A 48 8.51 -9.55 -12.30
N ASP A 49 8.50 -10.81 -11.88
CA ASP A 49 9.32 -11.87 -12.47
C ASP A 49 8.46 -13.00 -13.04
N ASP A 50 7.37 -13.35 -12.36
CA ASP A 50 6.44 -14.37 -12.83
C ASP A 50 5.32 -13.77 -13.70
N LEU A 51 5.38 -14.04 -15.00
CA LEU A 51 4.35 -13.57 -15.91
C LEU A 51 2.97 -14.18 -15.64
N LYS A 52 2.90 -15.30 -14.92
CA LYS A 52 1.67 -16.01 -14.59
C LYS A 52 1.16 -15.73 -13.18
N LEU A 53 1.82 -14.92 -12.36
CA LEU A 53 1.34 -14.55 -11.03
C LEU A 53 0.61 -13.20 -11.04
N VAL A 54 -0.57 -13.17 -10.42
CA VAL A 54 -1.39 -11.97 -10.24
C VAL A 54 -1.69 -11.80 -8.75
N TYR A 55 -1.34 -10.65 -8.19
CA TYR A 55 -1.75 -10.27 -6.86
C TYR A 55 -3.13 -9.64 -6.88
N TYR A 56 -3.96 -9.94 -5.89
CA TYR A 56 -5.28 -9.32 -5.73
C TYR A 56 -5.38 -8.52 -4.43
N ILE A 57 -6.17 -7.46 -4.49
CA ILE A 57 -6.61 -6.66 -3.34
C ILE A 57 -8.14 -6.58 -3.41
N PRO A 58 -8.87 -7.15 -2.44
CA PRO A 58 -10.33 -7.05 -2.42
C PRO A 58 -10.78 -5.60 -2.26
N ARG A 59 -11.78 -5.18 -3.03
CA ARG A 59 -12.42 -3.86 -2.88
C ARG A 59 -13.55 -3.88 -1.85
N ARG A 60 -14.12 -5.06 -1.61
CA ARG A 60 -15.21 -5.30 -0.66
C ARG A 60 -14.88 -6.52 0.20
N GLY A 61 -15.34 -6.48 1.44
CA GLY A 61 -15.36 -7.58 2.38
C GLY A 61 -16.51 -7.37 3.36
N GLY A 62 -16.54 -8.15 4.43
CA GLY A 62 -17.70 -8.26 5.28
C GLY A 62 -17.47 -9.22 6.42
N VAL A 63 -18.52 -9.74 7.02
CA VAL A 63 -18.41 -10.59 8.21
C VAL A 63 -17.68 -11.89 7.86
N ALA A 64 -16.68 -12.26 8.66
CA ALA A 64 -15.94 -13.51 8.49
C ALA A 64 -16.87 -14.71 8.73
N VAL A 65 -16.75 -15.76 7.93
CA VAL A 65 -17.64 -16.94 8.00
C VAL A 65 -16.83 -18.21 8.20
N GLN A 66 -17.28 -19.07 9.10
CA GLN A 66 -16.77 -20.43 9.28
C GLN A 66 -17.65 -21.42 8.51
N SER A 67 -17.02 -22.43 7.93
CA SER A 67 -17.69 -23.46 7.11
C SER A 67 -18.62 -22.86 6.03
N PRO A 68 -18.10 -21.96 5.17
CA PRO A 68 -18.92 -21.17 4.25
C PRO A 68 -19.64 -22.01 3.20
N LEU A 69 -19.18 -23.24 2.91
CA LEU A 69 -19.80 -24.17 1.96
C LEU A 69 -20.79 -25.16 2.62
N SER A 70 -21.01 -25.05 3.93
CA SER A 70 -22.00 -25.87 4.61
C SER A 70 -23.42 -25.35 4.36
N THR A 71 -24.44 -26.19 4.60
CA THR A 71 -25.85 -25.76 4.53
C THR A 71 -26.22 -24.75 5.62
N ASN A 72 -25.42 -24.65 6.69
CA ASN A 72 -25.60 -23.71 7.79
C ASN A 72 -24.28 -22.99 8.12
N PRO A 73 -23.84 -22.03 7.28
CA PRO A 73 -22.62 -21.27 7.52
C PRO A 73 -22.68 -20.50 8.84
N ILE A 74 -21.54 -20.39 9.51
CA ILE A 74 -21.44 -19.80 10.84
C ILE A 74 -20.77 -18.43 10.73
N PRO A 75 -21.52 -17.31 10.80
CA PRO A 75 -20.91 -15.99 10.83
C PRO A 75 -20.14 -15.78 12.14
N ARG A 76 -18.96 -15.17 12.06
CA ARG A 76 -18.19 -14.68 13.21
C ARG A 76 -18.70 -13.30 13.61
N PHE A 77 -19.97 -13.25 13.96
CA PHE A 77 -20.64 -12.06 14.45
C PHE A 77 -21.68 -12.49 15.47
N ASN A 78 -21.82 -11.70 16.52
CA ASN A 78 -22.83 -11.89 17.53
C ASN A 78 -23.44 -10.55 17.92
N ILE A 79 -24.73 -10.59 18.25
CA ILE A 79 -25.46 -9.43 18.73
C ILE A 79 -26.49 -9.85 19.79
N THR A 80 -26.48 -9.13 20.91
CA THR A 80 -27.37 -9.38 22.04
C THR A 80 -27.80 -8.08 22.70
N ALA A 81 -29.03 -8.04 23.19
CA ALA A 81 -29.52 -6.96 24.05
C ALA A 81 -29.37 -7.35 25.52
N TYR A 82 -29.09 -6.38 26.37
CA TYR A 82 -29.04 -6.57 27.81
C TYR A 82 -29.42 -5.27 28.54
N THR A 83 -29.89 -5.40 29.77
CA THR A 83 -30.21 -4.27 30.64
C THR A 83 -29.25 -4.29 31.83
N PRO A 84 -28.29 -3.36 31.91
CA PRO A 84 -27.37 -3.31 33.04
C PRO A 84 -28.12 -2.93 34.32
N SER A 85 -27.74 -3.55 35.43
CA SER A 85 -28.32 -3.28 36.76
C SER A 85 -27.66 -2.09 37.48
N PHE A 86 -26.54 -1.59 36.96
CA PHE A 86 -25.78 -0.46 37.52
C PHE A 86 -25.10 0.34 36.40
N GLY A 87 -24.62 1.55 36.73
CA GLY A 87 -23.97 2.46 35.78
C GLY A 87 -24.92 3.53 35.22
N PHE A 88 -24.42 4.33 34.28
CA PHE A 88 -25.13 5.49 33.75
C PHE A 88 -26.48 5.12 33.10
N PHE A 89 -26.51 3.99 32.39
CA PHE A 89 -27.67 3.43 31.69
C PHE A 89 -28.39 2.32 32.47
N ALA A 90 -28.28 2.29 33.80
CA ALA A 90 -28.93 1.27 34.61
C ALA A 90 -30.45 1.24 34.36
N GLY A 91 -30.99 0.06 34.04
CA GLY A 91 -32.40 -0.11 33.71
C GLY A 91 -32.78 0.18 32.25
N GLU A 92 -31.85 0.63 31.41
CA GLU A 92 -32.10 0.89 29.98
C GLU A 92 -31.53 -0.23 29.10
N GLU A 93 -32.23 -0.63 28.03
CA GLU A 93 -31.78 -1.70 27.14
C GLU A 93 -30.63 -1.22 26.24
N LEU A 94 -29.46 -1.85 26.37
CA LEU A 94 -28.30 -1.64 25.53
C LEU A 94 -28.10 -2.84 24.60
N THR A 95 -27.46 -2.62 23.45
CA THR A 95 -27.11 -3.70 22.53
C THR A 95 -25.59 -3.86 22.47
N THR A 96 -25.10 -5.08 22.69
CA THR A 96 -23.70 -5.43 22.41
C THR A 96 -23.63 -6.19 21.11
N LEU A 97 -22.68 -5.80 20.26
CA LEU A 97 -22.44 -6.43 18.97
C LEU A 97 -20.93 -6.55 18.75
N GLY A 98 -20.51 -7.56 18.01
CA GLY A 98 -19.09 -7.75 17.74
C GLY A 98 -18.80 -9.02 16.99
N GLY A 99 -17.56 -9.14 16.54
CA GLY A 99 -17.16 -10.22 15.65
C GLY A 99 -15.87 -9.90 14.94
N SER A 100 -15.72 -10.45 13.75
CA SER A 100 -14.60 -10.16 12.87
C SER A 100 -15.10 -9.87 11.46
N PHE A 101 -14.63 -8.77 10.88
CA PHE A 101 -14.64 -8.62 9.44
C PHE A 101 -13.55 -9.48 8.83
N SER A 102 -13.73 -9.86 7.58
CA SER A 102 -12.72 -10.49 6.73
C SER A 102 -12.68 -9.74 5.40
N THR A 103 -11.48 -9.37 4.97
CA THR A 103 -11.30 -8.67 3.68
C THR A 103 -11.57 -9.57 2.48
N THR A 104 -11.62 -10.89 2.69
CA THR A 104 -11.90 -11.91 1.66
C THR A 104 -13.21 -12.65 1.91
N SER A 105 -14.18 -12.03 2.59
CA SER A 105 -15.46 -12.68 2.90
C SER A 105 -16.35 -12.94 1.68
N ASP A 106 -16.15 -12.22 0.56
CA ASP A 106 -16.82 -12.48 -0.71
C ASP A 106 -16.15 -13.64 -1.45
N LEU A 107 -16.47 -14.85 -0.99
CA LEU A 107 -15.91 -16.10 -1.48
C LEU A 107 -16.41 -16.44 -2.88
N GLY A 108 -17.61 -15.99 -3.26
CA GLY A 108 -18.11 -16.10 -4.62
C GLY A 108 -17.24 -15.33 -5.61
N ALA A 109 -16.95 -14.07 -5.32
CA ALA A 109 -16.07 -13.26 -6.15
C ALA A 109 -14.63 -13.82 -6.17
N LEU A 110 -14.12 -14.29 -5.03
CA LEU A 110 -12.79 -14.92 -4.98
C LEU A 110 -12.72 -16.21 -5.79
N GLY A 111 -13.76 -17.06 -5.74
CA GLY A 111 -13.87 -18.27 -6.54
C GLY A 111 -13.96 -17.99 -8.04
N LEU A 112 -14.67 -16.92 -8.43
CA LEU A 112 -14.69 -16.44 -9.82
C LEU A 112 -13.30 -15.99 -10.28
N LEU A 113 -12.61 -15.17 -9.48
CA LEU A 113 -11.23 -14.75 -9.76
C LEU A 113 -10.29 -15.96 -9.92
N GLN A 114 -10.38 -16.96 -9.04
CA GLN A 114 -9.60 -18.20 -9.13
C GLN A 114 -9.88 -18.96 -10.43
N THR A 115 -11.16 -19.12 -10.79
CA THR A 115 -11.58 -19.84 -11.99
C THR A 115 -11.12 -19.13 -13.26
N GLU A 116 -11.33 -17.81 -13.35
CA GLU A 116 -10.87 -17.02 -14.50
C GLU A 116 -9.35 -17.01 -14.62
N ALA A 117 -8.64 -16.90 -13.51
CA ALA A 117 -7.18 -16.97 -13.49
C ALA A 117 -6.69 -18.31 -14.04
N LEU A 118 -7.21 -19.43 -13.52
CA LEU A 118 -6.84 -20.78 -13.96
C LEU A 118 -7.11 -21.00 -15.45
N ASN A 119 -8.28 -20.58 -15.95
CA ASN A 119 -8.65 -20.70 -17.36
C ASN A 119 -7.71 -19.91 -18.28
N LYS A 120 -7.07 -18.85 -17.77
CA LYS A 120 -6.12 -18.00 -18.48
C LYS A 120 -4.65 -18.37 -18.18
N GLY A 121 -4.42 -19.42 -17.41
CA GLY A 121 -3.08 -19.89 -17.04
C GLY A 121 -2.37 -19.03 -15.99
N PHE A 122 -3.12 -18.20 -15.25
CA PHE A 122 -2.62 -17.41 -14.13
C PHE A 122 -2.76 -18.16 -12.79
N ARG A 123 -1.89 -17.80 -11.85
CA ARG A 123 -1.97 -18.08 -10.42
C ARG A 123 -2.29 -16.78 -9.70
N ILE A 124 -3.03 -16.86 -8.60
CA ILE A 124 -3.37 -15.69 -7.80
C ILE A 124 -2.78 -15.78 -6.39
N ALA A 125 -2.45 -14.63 -5.81
CA ALA A 125 -2.06 -14.50 -4.40
C ALA A 125 -2.57 -13.17 -3.82
N PRO A 126 -2.86 -13.07 -2.51
CA PRO A 126 -3.16 -11.78 -1.91
C PRO A 126 -1.93 -10.87 -1.98
N ALA A 127 -2.12 -9.58 -2.28
CA ALA A 127 -1.00 -8.64 -2.32
C ALA A 127 -0.33 -8.50 -0.94
N PRO A 128 1.01 -8.43 -0.88
CA PRO A 128 1.72 -8.10 0.36
C PRO A 128 1.46 -6.63 0.74
N SER A 129 1.04 -6.40 1.98
CA SER A 129 0.81 -5.05 2.50
C SER A 129 2.08 -4.54 3.19
N LYS A 130 2.51 -3.31 2.87
CA LYS A 130 3.55 -2.59 3.62
C LYS A 130 2.93 -1.97 4.88
N ALA A 131 1.83 -1.27 4.70
CA ALA A 131 1.07 -0.65 5.77
C ALA A 131 -0.43 -0.86 5.53
N ALA A 132 -1.19 -0.76 6.61
CA ALA A 132 -2.64 -0.83 6.59
C ALA A 132 -3.19 0.18 7.60
N ARG A 133 -4.20 0.93 7.20
CA ARG A 133 -4.94 1.84 8.08
C ARG A 133 -6.42 1.50 8.00
N SER A 134 -7.02 1.17 9.14
CA SER A 134 -8.47 0.98 9.23
C SER A 134 -9.15 2.23 9.74
N GLN A 135 -10.23 2.63 9.09
CA GLN A 135 -11.17 3.65 9.54
C GLN A 135 -12.53 2.98 9.71
N PHE A 136 -13.09 3.03 10.91
CA PHE A 136 -14.47 2.61 11.13
C PHE A 136 -15.36 3.82 10.92
N MET A 137 -16.54 3.66 10.32
CA MET A 137 -17.59 4.69 10.36
C MET A 137 -18.72 4.19 11.24
N LEU A 138 -18.99 4.96 12.29
CA LEU A 138 -20.03 4.72 13.27
C LEU A 138 -21.05 5.84 13.07
N SER A 139 -22.06 5.57 12.25
CA SER A 139 -23.12 6.54 11.91
C SER A 139 -22.60 7.92 11.47
N GLY A 140 -21.57 7.91 10.62
CA GLY A 140 -20.95 9.12 10.06
C GLY A 140 -19.75 9.65 10.84
N TYR A 141 -19.46 9.10 12.03
CA TYR A 141 -18.27 9.43 12.82
C TYR A 141 -17.13 8.43 12.62
N ALA A 142 -15.89 8.90 12.53
CA ALA A 142 -14.71 8.06 12.28
C ALA A 142 -13.71 8.06 13.45
N PRO A 143 -13.72 7.07 14.37
CA PRO A 143 -12.84 7.08 15.52
C PRO A 143 -11.35 7.00 15.13
N PRO A 144 -10.53 7.94 15.61
CA PRO A 144 -9.08 7.87 15.48
C PRO A 144 -8.57 6.76 16.40
N ASN A 145 -7.94 5.74 15.82
CA ASN A 145 -7.40 4.54 16.47
C ASN A 145 -8.39 3.40 16.74
N GLY A 146 -9.58 3.40 16.12
CA GLY A 146 -10.50 2.26 16.23
C GLY A 146 -11.08 2.07 17.64
N ARG A 147 -11.01 3.11 18.48
CA ARG A 147 -11.62 3.14 19.81
C ARG A 147 -12.49 4.39 19.91
N VAL A 148 -13.68 4.21 20.46
CA VAL A 148 -14.56 5.31 20.84
C VAL A 148 -14.66 5.33 22.36
N GLU A 149 -14.38 6.48 22.94
CA GLU A 149 -14.63 6.79 24.34
C GLU A 149 -15.73 7.84 24.39
N ILE A 150 -16.70 7.63 25.27
CA ILE A 150 -17.89 8.48 25.33
C ILE A 150 -18.13 8.94 26.74
N LYS A 151 -18.45 10.22 26.86
CA LYS A 151 -18.99 10.82 28.06
C LYS A 151 -20.45 11.16 27.83
N CYS A 152 -21.33 10.68 28.71
CA CYS A 152 -22.75 10.96 28.64
C CYS A 152 -23.20 11.77 29.85
N ASP A 153 -24.11 12.71 29.61
CA ASP A 153 -24.81 13.50 30.61
C ASP A 153 -26.33 13.35 30.39
N LYS A 154 -27.12 13.53 31.46
CA LYS A 154 -28.59 13.46 31.38
C LYS A 154 -29.13 14.85 31.10
N GLU A 155 -29.88 15.00 30.01
CA GLU A 155 -30.60 16.22 29.66
C GLU A 155 -32.11 16.00 29.88
N ILE A 156 -32.80 16.99 30.43
CA ILE A 156 -34.26 16.96 30.58
C ILE A 156 -34.86 17.78 29.44
N ILE A 157 -35.60 17.11 28.56
CA ILE A 157 -36.37 17.75 27.50
C ILE A 157 -37.86 17.76 27.85
N GLN A 158 -38.57 18.77 27.36
CA GLN A 158 -40.02 18.86 27.51
C GLN A 158 -40.70 18.35 26.24
N VAL A 159 -41.42 17.24 26.35
CA VAL A 159 -42.18 16.65 25.25
C VAL A 159 -43.66 16.94 25.47
N THR A 160 -44.27 17.68 24.55
CA THR A 160 -45.72 17.93 24.56
C THR A 160 -46.44 16.82 23.83
N SER A 161 -47.35 16.12 24.52
CA SER A 161 -48.19 15.09 23.91
C SER A 161 -49.05 15.70 22.79
N PRO A 162 -48.96 15.20 21.54
CA PRO A 162 -49.74 15.75 20.42
C PRO A 162 -51.25 15.60 20.58
N SER A 163 -51.69 14.61 21.37
CA SER A 163 -53.11 14.27 21.54
C SER A 163 -53.75 14.91 22.78
N THR A 164 -52.97 15.24 23.81
CA THR A 164 -53.50 15.75 25.08
C THR A 164 -52.99 17.15 25.45
N GLY A 165 -51.99 17.69 24.74
CA GLY A 165 -51.37 18.98 25.06
C GLY A 165 -50.56 18.98 26.37
N GLU A 166 -50.45 17.83 27.05
CA GLU A 166 -49.74 17.67 28.31
C GLU A 166 -48.22 17.72 28.07
N VAL A 167 -47.53 18.58 28.81
CA VAL A 167 -46.06 18.69 28.76
C VAL A 167 -45.46 17.72 29.77
N ARG A 168 -44.64 16.78 29.29
CA ARG A 168 -43.91 15.84 30.13
C ARG A 168 -42.42 16.09 30.06
N ASN A 169 -41.77 16.15 31.21
CA ASN A 169 -40.32 16.17 31.29
C ASN A 169 -39.80 14.75 31.04
N VAL A 170 -39.07 14.57 29.95
CA VAL A 170 -38.42 13.31 29.59
C VAL A 170 -36.92 13.49 29.77
N THR A 171 -36.29 12.60 30.54
CA THR A 171 -34.83 12.58 30.66
C THR A 171 -34.26 11.77 29.50
N ILE A 172 -33.38 12.37 28.72
CA ILE A 172 -32.68 11.71 27.62
C ILE A 172 -31.17 11.72 27.89
N PRO A 173 -30.45 10.65 27.52
CA PRO A 173 -29.00 10.67 27.55
C PRO A 173 -28.46 11.47 26.37
N LYS A 174 -27.51 12.37 26.64
CA LYS A 174 -26.75 13.08 25.62
C LYS A 174 -25.29 12.72 25.76
N CYS A 175 -24.71 12.22 24.68
CA CYS A 175 -23.41 11.57 24.70
C CYS A 175 -22.46 12.25 23.72
N PHE A 176 -21.22 12.44 24.16
CA PHE A 176 -20.19 13.13 23.42
C PHE A 176 -18.94 12.23 23.31
N THR A 177 -18.26 12.29 22.17
CA THR A 177 -16.94 11.70 21.88
C THR A 177 -15.93 12.82 21.58
N HIS A 178 -14.64 12.47 21.46
CA HIS A 178 -13.58 13.38 21.03
C HIS A 178 -12.73 12.73 19.92
N ASP A 179 -12.17 13.55 19.03
CA ASP A 179 -11.22 13.09 17.99
C ASP A 179 -9.79 12.88 18.50
N ASP A 180 -9.47 13.36 19.68
CA ASP A 180 -8.17 13.12 20.28
C ASP A 180 -8.40 12.85 21.76
N PRO A 181 -7.85 11.76 22.33
CA PRO A 181 -7.90 11.51 23.77
C PRO A 181 -7.38 12.66 24.64
N THR A 182 -6.64 13.61 24.07
CA THR A 182 -6.14 14.82 24.71
C THR A 182 -7.07 16.03 24.57
N GLN A 183 -8.15 15.93 23.78
CA GLN A 183 -9.13 16.98 23.55
C GLN A 183 -10.42 16.76 24.37
N PRO A 184 -11.19 17.83 24.66
CA PRO A 184 -12.47 17.70 25.35
C PRO A 184 -13.50 16.93 24.49
N TYR A 185 -14.44 16.26 25.14
CA TYR A 185 -15.60 15.63 24.49
C TYR A 185 -16.52 16.70 23.88
N ASP A 186 -16.48 16.87 22.57
CA ASP A 186 -17.17 17.94 21.84
C ASP A 186 -18.02 17.46 20.64
N LEU A 187 -17.92 16.19 20.27
CA LEU A 187 -18.67 15.61 19.15
C LEU A 187 -19.87 14.80 19.64
N ASP A 188 -21.08 15.20 19.27
CA ASP A 188 -22.31 14.46 19.59
C ASP A 188 -22.28 13.06 18.93
N THR A 189 -22.61 12.03 19.69
CA THR A 189 -22.73 10.66 19.20
C THR A 189 -24.02 10.03 19.71
N ASN A 190 -24.83 9.56 18.77
CA ASN A 190 -26.18 9.08 19.03
C ASN A 190 -26.35 7.56 18.85
N VAL A 191 -25.28 6.83 18.51
CA VAL A 191 -25.36 5.41 18.15
C VAL A 191 -24.54 4.50 19.05
N MET A 192 -23.24 4.76 19.20
CA MET A 192 -22.36 3.89 19.97
C MET A 192 -22.16 4.48 21.36
N TYR A 193 -22.06 3.62 22.37
CA TYR A 193 -21.61 3.94 23.74
C TYR A 193 -20.13 3.54 23.94
N LYS A 194 -19.72 2.43 23.32
CA LYS A 194 -18.35 1.94 23.35
C LYS A 194 -18.03 1.28 22.03
N PHE A 195 -16.83 1.51 21.50
CA PHE A 195 -16.32 0.80 20.33
C PHE A 195 -14.84 0.48 20.52
N THR A 196 -14.44 -0.73 20.15
CA THR A 196 -13.04 -1.17 20.13
C THR A 196 -12.80 -2.11 18.96
N SER A 197 -11.73 -1.89 18.20
CA SER A 197 -11.25 -2.80 17.16
C SER A 197 -9.74 -2.97 17.22
N ALA A 198 -9.24 -4.05 16.61
CA ALA A 198 -7.82 -4.21 16.34
C ALA A 198 -7.53 -3.85 14.89
N PRO A 199 -6.63 -2.90 14.60
CA PRO A 199 -6.30 -2.54 13.22
C PRO A 199 -5.62 -3.73 12.51
N PRO A 200 -5.76 -3.82 11.17
CA PRO A 200 -5.02 -4.81 10.38
C PRO A 200 -3.51 -4.59 10.49
N VAL A 201 -2.75 -5.69 10.38
CA VAL A 201 -1.29 -5.71 10.57
C VAL A 201 -0.59 -5.33 9.27
N GLY A 202 0.32 -4.36 9.32
CA GLY A 202 1.23 -4.04 8.20
C GLY A 202 2.33 -5.10 8.03
N ASN A 203 3.08 -5.05 6.93
CA ASN A 203 4.08 -6.06 6.55
C ASN A 203 3.52 -7.50 6.52
N SER A 204 2.27 -7.64 6.07
CA SER A 204 1.54 -8.91 5.99
C SER A 204 0.93 -9.03 4.58
N THR A 205 -0.29 -9.51 4.45
CA THR A 205 -1.06 -9.54 3.20
C THR A 205 -2.36 -8.77 3.35
N VAL A 206 -3.01 -8.44 2.24
CA VAL A 206 -4.34 -7.81 2.26
C VAL A 206 -5.48 -8.75 2.66
N ALA A 207 -5.22 -10.06 2.81
CA ALA A 207 -6.17 -11.05 3.30
C ALA A 207 -6.05 -11.15 4.83
N GLN A 208 -6.90 -10.41 5.56
CA GLN A 208 -6.86 -10.34 7.03
C GLN A 208 -8.25 -10.30 7.64
N ASP A 209 -8.32 -10.81 8.86
CA ASP A 209 -9.49 -10.73 9.73
C ASP A 209 -9.31 -9.54 10.71
N ILE A 210 -10.34 -8.70 10.84
CA ILE A 210 -10.32 -7.46 11.63
C ILE A 210 -11.40 -7.57 12.73
N PRO A 211 -11.01 -7.86 13.98
CA PRO A 211 -11.96 -8.00 15.07
C PRO A 211 -12.46 -6.64 15.55
N PHE A 212 -13.73 -6.59 15.93
CA PHE A 212 -14.34 -5.42 16.54
C PHE A 212 -15.41 -5.81 17.56
N GLN A 213 -15.66 -4.90 18.48
CA GLN A 213 -16.73 -4.99 19.46
C GLN A 213 -17.30 -3.60 19.69
N ALA A 214 -18.62 -3.51 19.80
CA ALA A 214 -19.34 -2.30 20.07
C ALA A 214 -20.47 -2.52 21.09
N THR A 215 -20.85 -1.46 21.75
CA THR A 215 -22.06 -1.36 22.56
C THR A 215 -22.78 -0.11 22.11
N THR A 216 -24.06 -0.21 21.79
CA THR A 216 -24.88 0.92 21.36
C THR A 216 -25.40 1.72 22.55
N LEU A 217 -25.86 2.93 22.28
CA LEU A 217 -26.72 3.68 23.18
C LEU A 217 -28.10 3.02 23.30
N PRO A 218 -28.90 3.40 24.33
CA PRO A 218 -30.28 2.96 24.49
C PRO A 218 -31.14 3.21 23.24
N ASN A 219 -32.24 2.45 23.11
CA ASN A 219 -33.23 2.51 22.02
C ASN A 219 -32.78 1.98 20.64
N TRP A 220 -31.52 1.55 20.49
CA TRP A 220 -31.03 0.95 19.23
C TRP A 220 -31.43 -0.51 19.02
N ALA A 221 -31.85 -1.20 20.08
CA ALA A 221 -32.20 -2.62 19.98
C ALA A 221 -33.37 -2.87 19.01
N GLY A 222 -34.39 -2.00 18.98
CA GLY A 222 -35.51 -2.10 18.04
C GLY A 222 -35.08 -1.99 16.56
N PRO A 223 -34.40 -0.91 16.15
CA PRO A 223 -33.83 -0.78 14.80
C PRO A 223 -32.90 -1.95 14.41
N LEU A 224 -32.03 -2.39 15.32
CA LEU A 224 -31.10 -3.48 15.05
C LEU A 224 -31.82 -4.83 14.92
N ARG A 225 -32.87 -5.10 15.71
CA ARG A 225 -33.75 -6.27 15.52
C ARG A 225 -34.39 -6.28 14.13
N ALA A 226 -34.83 -5.13 13.62
CA ALA A 226 -35.42 -5.02 12.29
C ALA A 226 -34.39 -5.27 11.15
N MET A 227 -33.14 -4.84 11.33
CA MET A 227 -32.06 -5.18 10.40
C MET A 227 -31.75 -6.68 10.44
N MET A 228 -31.67 -7.27 11.64
CA MET A 228 -31.43 -8.69 11.84
C MET A 228 -32.60 -9.60 11.46
N SER A 229 -33.81 -9.08 11.26
CA SER A 229 -34.93 -9.88 10.75
C SER A 229 -34.97 -9.92 9.21
N SER A 230 -34.32 -8.96 8.55
CA SER A 230 -34.36 -8.79 7.10
C SER A 230 -33.05 -9.12 6.39
N GLY A 231 -31.94 -9.31 7.12
CA GLY A 231 -30.62 -9.53 6.52
C GLY A 231 -30.02 -8.27 5.89
N GLY A 232 -30.59 -7.10 6.18
CA GLY A 232 -30.23 -5.82 5.57
C GLY A 232 -28.80 -5.35 5.82
N GLN A 233 -28.38 -4.30 5.11
CA GLN A 233 -27.04 -3.73 5.20
C GLN A 233 -26.89 -2.72 6.35
N TRP A 234 -25.73 -2.73 7.00
CA TRP A 234 -25.46 -1.97 8.22
C TRP A 234 -24.63 -0.70 7.97
N ASP A 235 -24.55 -0.22 6.72
CA ASP A 235 -23.67 0.89 6.34
C ASP A 235 -23.86 2.17 7.16
N HIS A 236 -25.07 2.39 7.69
CA HIS A 236 -25.43 3.56 8.50
C HIS A 236 -25.21 3.36 10.01
N VAL A 237 -24.88 2.14 10.44
CA VAL A 237 -24.62 1.79 11.85
C VAL A 237 -23.12 1.57 12.06
N VAL A 238 -22.54 0.62 11.33
CA VAL A 238 -21.13 0.28 11.40
C VAL A 238 -20.66 -0.24 10.05
N ASN A 239 -19.70 0.48 9.48
CA ASN A 239 -18.89 0.00 8.38
C ASN A 239 -17.41 0.23 8.70
N ALA A 240 -16.52 -0.36 7.92
CA ALA A 240 -15.10 -0.08 8.00
C ALA A 240 -14.49 0.04 6.62
N GLN A 241 -13.47 0.88 6.50
CA GLN A 241 -12.64 1.00 5.32
C GLN A 241 -11.20 0.71 5.72
N VAL A 242 -10.53 -0.16 4.97
CA VAL A 242 -9.10 -0.41 5.12
C VAL A 242 -8.39 0.20 3.93
N GLU A 243 -7.47 1.12 4.21
CA GLU A 243 -6.53 1.66 3.25
C GLU A 243 -5.24 0.85 3.31
N TRP A 244 -4.90 0.23 2.19
CA TRP A 244 -3.69 -0.56 2.01
C TRP A 244 -2.65 0.24 1.29
N THR A 245 -1.42 0.20 1.80
CA THR A 245 -0.23 0.62 1.05
C THR A 245 0.54 -0.62 0.66
N VAL A 246 0.66 -0.86 -0.64
CA VAL A 246 1.39 -1.98 -1.23
C VAL A 246 2.67 -1.45 -1.86
N ARG A 247 3.79 -2.12 -1.58
CA ARG A 247 5.06 -1.82 -2.26
C ARG A 247 5.01 -2.45 -3.64
N THR A 248 4.99 -1.62 -4.68
CA THR A 248 5.03 -2.04 -6.07
C THR A 248 6.39 -1.79 -6.67
N SER A 249 6.69 -2.47 -7.78
CA SER A 249 7.81 -2.14 -8.65
C SER A 249 7.31 -1.62 -9.99
N GLU A 250 8.18 -0.92 -10.70
CA GLU A 250 7.96 -0.50 -12.08
C GLU A 250 8.82 -1.32 -13.02
N LEU A 251 8.53 -1.27 -14.33
CA LEU A 251 9.39 -1.88 -15.33
C LEU A 251 10.79 -1.25 -15.32
N THR A 252 11.81 -2.09 -15.46
CA THR A 252 13.18 -1.65 -15.76
C THR A 252 13.15 -0.80 -17.04
N ARG A 253 13.59 0.45 -16.92
CA ARG A 253 13.61 1.42 -18.02
C ARG A 253 14.96 1.40 -18.71
N GLN A 254 14.97 1.82 -19.97
CA GLN A 254 16.20 1.97 -20.74
C GLN A 254 16.46 3.46 -21.02
N ALA A 255 17.69 3.88 -20.74
CA ALA A 255 18.27 5.10 -21.26
C ALA A 255 19.40 4.73 -22.22
N ARG A 256 19.67 5.59 -23.20
CA ARG A 256 20.88 5.54 -24.00
C ARG A 256 21.64 6.85 -23.88
N PHE A 257 22.95 6.75 -23.87
CA PHE A 257 23.87 7.88 -23.83
C PHE A 257 24.59 7.93 -25.16
N ASN A 258 24.53 9.06 -25.84
CA ASN A 258 25.42 9.35 -26.95
C ASN A 258 26.55 10.20 -26.40
N ILE A 259 27.77 9.67 -26.37
CA ILE A 259 28.92 10.30 -25.77
C ILE A 259 29.86 10.76 -26.88
N ASN A 260 30.10 12.07 -26.94
CA ASN A 260 31.22 12.66 -27.67
C ASN A 260 32.39 12.76 -26.69
N TRP A 261 33.32 11.82 -26.76
CA TRP A 261 34.43 11.74 -25.82
C TRP A 261 35.33 12.97 -25.84
N LYS A 262 35.54 13.59 -27.01
CA LYS A 262 36.33 14.81 -27.13
C LYS A 262 35.71 15.94 -26.31
N SER A 263 34.44 16.25 -26.57
CA SER A 263 33.71 17.29 -25.83
C SER A 263 33.58 16.92 -24.34
N MET A 264 33.41 15.63 -24.00
CA MET A 264 33.35 15.18 -22.60
C MET A 264 34.67 15.44 -21.85
N PHE A 265 35.82 15.14 -22.46
CA PHE A 265 37.13 15.42 -21.87
C PHE A 265 37.45 16.92 -21.81
N GLU A 266 36.98 17.72 -22.77
CA GLU A 266 37.06 19.19 -22.71
C GLU A 266 36.26 19.74 -21.51
N GLN A 267 35.05 19.23 -21.27
CA GLN A 267 34.24 19.63 -20.11
C GLN A 267 34.87 19.16 -18.79
N ALA A 268 35.33 17.91 -18.72
CA ALA A 268 35.96 17.37 -17.52
C ALA A 268 37.28 18.08 -17.19
N SER A 269 38.08 18.43 -18.21
CA SER A 269 39.35 19.17 -18.03
C SER A 269 39.11 20.62 -17.60
N THR A 270 38.11 21.29 -18.18
CA THR A 270 37.69 22.62 -17.75
C THR A 270 37.23 22.59 -16.29
N PHE A 271 36.37 21.63 -15.95
CA PHE A 271 35.90 21.43 -14.58
C PHE A 271 37.06 21.18 -13.61
N ALA A 272 37.93 20.21 -13.90
CA ALA A 272 39.09 19.90 -13.06
C ALA A 272 40.03 21.11 -12.91
N ALA A 273 40.23 21.92 -13.97
CA ALA A 273 41.06 23.12 -13.90
C ALA A 273 40.52 24.16 -12.91
N PHE A 274 39.20 24.35 -12.83
CA PHE A 274 38.58 25.20 -11.80
C PHE A 274 38.78 24.66 -10.38
N HIS A 275 38.90 23.35 -10.23
CA HIS A 275 39.16 22.67 -8.95
C HIS A 275 40.66 22.32 -8.75
N LEU A 276 41.59 23.08 -9.34
CA LEU A 276 43.04 22.89 -9.19
C LEU A 276 43.51 21.45 -9.51
N SER A 277 42.85 20.78 -10.44
CA SER A 277 43.07 19.40 -10.86
C SER A 277 42.77 18.33 -9.80
N SER A 278 42.10 18.68 -8.70
CA SER A 278 41.67 17.74 -7.67
C SER A 278 40.26 18.06 -7.18
N CYS A 279 39.32 17.15 -7.41
CA CYS A 279 37.92 17.31 -7.02
C CYS A 279 37.58 16.41 -5.82
N VAL A 280 36.75 16.87 -4.90
CA VAL A 280 36.15 15.99 -3.86
C VAL A 280 34.87 15.33 -4.38
N ASP A 281 34.41 14.28 -3.69
CA ASP A 281 33.25 13.47 -4.13
C ASP A 281 32.00 14.29 -4.45
N ILE A 282 31.64 15.26 -3.60
CA ILE A 282 30.48 16.12 -3.83
C ILE A 282 30.60 16.99 -5.09
N GLU A 283 31.83 17.41 -5.45
CA GLU A 283 32.09 18.20 -6.65
C GLU A 283 31.98 17.32 -7.91
N VAL A 284 32.51 16.10 -7.86
CA VAL A 284 32.40 15.12 -8.95
C VAL A 284 30.94 14.74 -9.19
N ARG A 285 30.16 14.53 -8.13
CA ARG A 285 28.72 14.29 -8.25
C ARG A 285 28.01 15.48 -8.91
N GLY A 286 28.31 16.71 -8.50
CA GLY A 286 27.77 17.93 -9.12
C GLY A 286 28.18 18.12 -10.59
N PHE A 287 29.33 17.60 -11.01
CA PHE A 287 29.71 17.52 -12.43
C PHE A 287 28.77 16.58 -13.22
N PHE A 288 28.53 15.37 -12.73
CA PHE A 288 27.62 14.42 -13.39
C PHE A 288 26.17 14.87 -13.39
N GLU A 289 25.70 15.49 -12.30
CA GLU A 289 24.36 16.10 -12.25
C GLU A 289 24.16 17.14 -13.36
N ARG A 290 25.14 18.01 -13.60
CA ARG A 290 25.09 18.99 -14.71
C ARG A 290 25.13 18.34 -16.08
N LEU A 291 25.94 17.29 -16.26
CA LEU A 291 26.01 16.56 -17.54
C LEU A 291 24.67 15.96 -17.94
N THR A 292 23.88 15.47 -16.98
CA THR A 292 22.55 14.89 -17.27
C THR A 292 21.51 15.88 -17.77
N GLN A 293 21.76 17.19 -17.63
CA GLN A 293 20.91 18.26 -18.16
C GLN A 293 21.30 18.67 -19.59
N CYS A 294 22.38 18.12 -20.14
CA CYS A 294 22.85 18.47 -21.46
C CYS A 294 21.89 17.99 -22.55
N THR A 295 21.54 18.90 -23.48
CA THR A 295 20.59 18.63 -24.57
C THR A 295 21.28 18.15 -25.86
N ALA A 296 22.60 18.32 -25.98
CA ALA A 296 23.35 17.95 -27.18
C ALA A 296 24.79 17.49 -26.84
N GLU A 297 25.19 16.35 -27.40
CA GLU A 297 26.51 15.74 -27.15
C GLU A 297 27.68 16.63 -27.57
N ASN A 298 27.49 17.51 -28.57
CA ASN A 298 28.53 18.43 -29.02
C ASN A 298 28.72 19.65 -28.10
N ALA A 299 27.76 19.92 -27.21
CA ALA A 299 27.82 21.05 -26.29
C ALA A 299 28.48 20.67 -24.96
N CYS A 300 28.09 19.53 -24.38
CA CYS A 300 28.58 19.10 -23.07
C CYS A 300 29.09 17.65 -23.03
N GLY A 301 29.32 17.02 -24.19
CA GLY A 301 29.94 15.70 -24.30
C GLY A 301 28.96 14.52 -24.20
N ILE A 302 27.72 14.73 -23.75
CA ILE A 302 26.71 13.67 -23.63
C ILE A 302 25.33 14.16 -24.04
N ARG A 303 24.57 13.29 -24.72
CA ARG A 303 23.12 13.41 -24.87
C ARG A 303 22.45 12.17 -24.30
N ILE A 304 21.52 12.38 -23.37
CA ILE A 304 20.74 11.30 -22.76
C ILE A 304 19.38 11.22 -23.46
N GLU A 305 19.02 10.03 -23.89
CA GLU A 305 17.70 9.75 -24.45
C GLU A 305 17.04 8.61 -23.67
N TYR A 306 15.76 8.76 -23.39
CA TYR A 306 14.93 7.83 -22.65
C TYR A 306 14.00 7.11 -23.62
N LEU A 307 13.88 5.79 -23.46
CA LEU A 307 12.88 5.02 -24.19
C LEU A 307 11.49 5.41 -23.67
N GLN A 308 10.67 5.93 -24.58
CA GLN A 308 9.30 6.37 -24.33
C GLN A 308 8.33 5.19 -24.45
N THR A 309 7.10 5.35 -23.94
CA THR A 309 6.07 4.30 -23.94
C THR A 309 5.63 3.88 -25.35
N ASN A 310 5.80 4.74 -26.34
CA ASN A 310 5.54 4.47 -27.76
C ASN A 310 6.73 3.79 -28.48
N GLY A 311 7.80 3.42 -27.75
CA GLY A 311 9.00 2.80 -28.30
C GLY A 311 10.00 3.78 -28.95
N THR A 312 9.76 5.09 -28.93
CA THR A 312 10.72 6.07 -29.45
C THR A 312 11.70 6.55 -28.37
N TRP A 313 12.84 7.08 -28.77
CA TRP A 313 13.82 7.68 -27.86
C TRP A 313 13.58 9.19 -27.78
N GLY A 314 13.52 9.75 -26.57
CA GLY A 314 13.24 11.17 -26.36
C GLY A 314 14.06 11.78 -25.22
N PRO A 315 14.24 13.12 -25.19
CA PRO A 315 15.13 13.79 -24.24
C PRO A 315 14.54 13.91 -22.82
N ARG A 316 13.23 13.66 -22.66
CA ARG A 316 12.52 13.83 -21.39
C ARG A 316 12.35 12.48 -20.70
N ALA A 317 12.77 12.41 -19.43
CA ALA A 317 12.47 11.26 -18.60
C ALA A 317 10.94 11.18 -18.40
N PRO A 318 10.30 10.00 -18.44
CA PRO A 318 8.86 9.93 -18.27
C PRO A 318 8.37 10.27 -16.84
N ASN A 319 9.28 10.42 -15.87
CA ASN A 319 9.02 11.00 -14.54
C ASN A 319 10.32 11.62 -13.96
N ASP A 320 10.22 12.57 -13.02
CA ASP A 320 11.37 13.31 -12.45
C ASP A 320 12.18 12.52 -11.41
N ALA A 321 11.57 11.55 -10.71
CA ALA A 321 12.28 10.68 -9.76
C ALA A 321 13.34 9.79 -10.45
N ASN A 322 13.19 9.55 -11.76
CA ASN A 322 14.17 8.82 -12.58
C ASN A 322 15.48 9.58 -12.79
N PHE A 323 15.49 10.91 -12.62
CA PHE A 323 16.66 11.74 -12.88
C PHE A 323 17.86 11.33 -12.01
N ILE A 324 17.64 11.08 -10.71
CA ILE A 324 18.70 10.68 -9.78
C ILE A 324 19.29 9.31 -10.13
N ASN A 325 18.45 8.35 -10.54
CA ASN A 325 18.93 7.01 -10.93
C ASN A 325 19.79 7.05 -12.20
N VAL A 326 19.46 7.95 -13.12
CA VAL A 326 20.23 8.17 -14.35
C VAL A 326 21.54 8.88 -14.04
N VAL A 327 21.55 9.88 -13.17
CA VAL A 327 22.78 10.52 -12.67
C VAL A 327 23.72 9.47 -12.07
N ASN A 328 23.22 8.60 -11.20
CA ASN A 328 24.03 7.55 -10.58
C ASN A 328 24.59 6.57 -11.63
N ALA A 329 23.79 6.17 -12.61
CA ALA A 329 24.25 5.26 -13.65
C ALA A 329 25.25 5.90 -14.63
N VAL A 330 25.05 7.18 -14.97
CA VAL A 330 26.00 7.99 -15.75
C VAL A 330 27.33 8.13 -14.98
N GLN A 331 27.26 8.49 -13.70
CA GLN A 331 28.43 8.58 -12.82
C GLN A 331 29.16 7.24 -12.76
N GLN A 332 28.48 6.15 -12.45
CA GLN A 332 29.10 4.82 -12.36
C GLN A 332 29.79 4.40 -13.67
N ARG A 333 29.21 4.75 -14.83
CA ARG A 333 29.77 4.40 -16.14
C ARG A 333 30.95 5.28 -16.54
N LEU A 334 30.86 6.58 -16.30
CA LEU A 334 31.81 7.58 -16.83
C LEU A 334 32.91 7.95 -15.84
N GLN A 335 32.67 7.83 -14.54
CA GLN A 335 33.63 8.25 -13.50
C GLN A 335 34.98 7.56 -13.67
N THR A 336 35.01 6.26 -13.93
CA THR A 336 36.26 5.53 -14.13
C THR A 336 36.96 5.87 -15.44
N GLU A 337 36.24 6.41 -16.42
CA GLU A 337 36.80 6.84 -17.71
C GLU A 337 37.41 8.25 -17.61
N LEU A 338 36.79 9.12 -16.81
CA LEU A 338 37.14 10.55 -16.70
C LEU A 338 38.03 10.87 -15.50
N PHE A 339 37.95 10.11 -14.41
CA PHE A 339 38.63 10.41 -13.16
C PHE A 339 39.33 9.18 -12.57
N ASN A 340 40.47 9.42 -11.95
CA ASN A 340 41.15 8.48 -11.06
C ASN A 340 40.79 8.83 -9.62
N GLU A 341 40.26 7.87 -8.87
CA GLU A 341 40.05 8.01 -7.43
C GLU A 341 41.38 7.85 -6.70
N VAL A 342 41.87 8.95 -6.10
CA VAL A 342 43.01 8.98 -5.20
C VAL A 342 42.47 8.98 -3.77
N ARG A 343 42.46 7.81 -3.15
CA ARG A 343 42.19 7.70 -1.71
C ARG A 343 43.37 8.29 -0.95
N ARG A 344 43.16 9.37 -0.20
CA ARG A 344 44.19 9.89 0.72
C ARG A 344 44.46 8.84 1.80
N TYR A 345 45.57 8.12 1.68
CA TYR A 345 46.20 7.53 2.86
C TYR A 345 46.80 8.69 3.67
N THR A 346 46.15 9.08 4.76
CA THR A 346 46.83 9.91 5.76
C THR A 346 47.72 8.97 6.57
N THR A 347 49.04 9.13 6.46
CA THR A 347 49.96 8.51 7.41
C THR A 347 49.62 9.08 8.79
N PRO A 348 49.29 8.26 9.80
CA PRO A 348 48.83 8.77 11.08
C PRO A 348 49.97 9.53 11.76
N VAL A 349 49.79 10.84 11.93
CA VAL A 349 50.59 11.61 12.88
C VAL A 349 49.92 11.39 14.23
N ASN A 350 50.50 10.49 15.03
CA ASN A 350 50.10 10.14 16.40
C ASN A 350 48.70 9.54 16.58
N GLY A 351 48.61 8.21 16.44
CA GLY A 351 47.73 7.36 17.27
C GLY A 351 46.22 7.38 16.99
N GLN A 352 45.70 8.26 16.13
CA GLN A 352 44.32 8.21 15.66
C GLN A 352 44.29 8.10 14.14
N VAL A 353 43.87 6.94 13.65
CA VAL A 353 43.52 6.75 12.23
C VAL A 353 42.22 7.53 12.00
N SER A 354 42.26 8.54 11.13
CA SER A 354 41.05 9.25 10.72
C SER A 354 40.12 8.28 9.99
N ASN A 355 38.86 8.18 10.45
CA ASN A 355 37.82 7.36 9.83
C ASN A 355 37.03 8.12 8.74
N GLN A 356 37.48 9.30 8.31
CA GLN A 356 36.78 10.08 7.29
C GLN A 356 37.20 9.65 5.87
N VAL A 357 36.25 9.08 5.14
CA VAL A 357 36.39 8.71 3.72
C VAL A 357 36.29 9.98 2.87
N ASN A 358 37.41 10.68 2.67
CA ASN A 358 37.49 11.78 1.70
C ASN A 358 38.24 11.29 0.46
N SER A 359 37.52 10.71 -0.50
CA SER A 359 38.05 10.40 -1.83
C SER A 359 38.31 11.69 -2.60
N VAL A 360 39.53 11.83 -3.13
CA VAL A 360 39.91 12.92 -4.04
C VAL A 360 40.02 12.34 -5.44
N PHE A 361 39.53 13.06 -6.44
CA PHE A 361 39.49 12.63 -7.83
C PHE A 361 40.38 13.52 -8.67
N THR A 362 41.24 12.93 -9.48
CA THR A 362 42.07 13.64 -10.47
C THR A 362 41.67 13.22 -11.87
N LEU A 363 41.74 14.12 -12.85
CA LEU A 363 41.39 13.79 -14.23
C LEU A 363 42.25 12.62 -14.76
N ARG A 364 41.60 11.62 -15.36
CA ARG A 364 42.25 10.50 -16.03
C ARG A 364 42.49 10.87 -17.49
N ALA A 365 43.70 10.62 -18.00
CA ALA A 365 43.95 10.68 -19.44
C ALA A 365 43.56 9.35 -20.08
N ASN A 366 42.46 9.32 -20.84
CA ASN A 366 42.05 8.16 -21.63
C ASN A 366 42.23 8.44 -23.13
N TYR A 367 43.46 8.30 -23.62
CA TYR A 367 43.83 8.61 -25.00
C TYR A 367 43.10 7.71 -26.02
N GLU A 368 42.77 6.48 -25.66
CA GLU A 368 42.02 5.57 -26.53
C GLU A 368 40.65 6.15 -26.88
N LYS A 369 39.94 6.70 -25.88
CA LYS A 369 38.64 7.34 -26.09
C LYS A 369 38.74 8.72 -26.76
N LEU A 370 39.84 9.44 -26.54
CA LEU A 370 40.12 10.74 -27.18
C LEU A 370 40.43 10.62 -28.68
N ILE A 371 41.02 9.51 -29.11
CA ILE A 371 41.43 9.29 -30.52
C ILE A 371 40.26 8.74 -31.36
N LEU A 372 39.22 8.20 -30.72
CA LEU A 372 38.03 7.73 -31.41
C LEU A 372 37.12 8.89 -31.80
N ASP A 373 37.15 9.29 -33.09
CA ASP A 373 36.29 10.33 -33.67
C ASP A 373 34.79 9.96 -33.77
N LYS A 374 34.38 8.82 -33.24
CA LYS A 374 32.99 8.34 -33.30
C LYS A 374 32.30 8.47 -31.95
N ASN A 375 31.07 8.97 -31.98
CA ASN A 375 30.21 8.97 -30.80
C ASN A 375 29.97 7.54 -30.32
N GLU A 376 30.16 7.31 -29.02
CA GLU A 376 29.85 6.04 -28.38
C GLU A 376 28.38 6.05 -27.93
N VAL A 377 27.64 5.00 -28.29
CA VAL A 377 26.28 4.81 -27.80
C VAL A 377 26.30 3.75 -26.71
N VAL A 378 25.94 4.13 -25.49
CA VAL A 378 25.87 3.24 -24.33
C VAL A 378 24.43 3.08 -23.90
N TYR A 379 23.97 1.85 -23.72
CA TYR A 379 22.65 1.58 -23.16
C TYR A 379 22.77 1.31 -21.66
N VAL A 380 21.88 1.92 -20.90
CA VAL A 380 21.77 1.72 -19.46
C VAL A 380 20.35 1.31 -19.13
N GLN A 381 20.25 0.22 -18.38
CA GLN A 381 19.03 -0.20 -17.74
C GLN A 381 19.00 0.38 -16.32
N TYR A 382 17.90 1.02 -15.94
CA TYR A 382 17.69 1.48 -14.58
C TYR A 382 16.29 1.12 -14.10
N ASN A 383 16.18 0.69 -12.84
CA ASN A 383 14.90 0.48 -12.20
C ASN A 383 14.58 1.74 -11.38
N PRO A 384 13.42 2.40 -11.58
CA PRO A 384 13.04 3.57 -10.78
C PRO A 384 12.89 3.27 -9.29
N GLY A 385 12.96 2.00 -8.90
CA GLY A 385 12.87 1.55 -7.54
C GLY A 385 11.43 1.24 -7.14
N PRO A 386 11.22 0.88 -5.87
CA PRO A 386 9.91 0.58 -5.35
C PRO A 386 9.01 1.82 -5.35
N THR A 387 7.83 1.69 -5.92
CA THR A 387 6.74 2.66 -5.83
C THR A 387 5.73 2.21 -4.77
N GLU A 388 4.88 3.13 -4.33
CA GLU A 388 3.77 2.80 -3.44
C GLU A 388 2.47 2.85 -4.21
N PHE A 389 1.65 1.82 -4.01
CA PHE A 389 0.30 1.75 -4.56
C PHE A 389 -0.70 1.71 -3.41
N ASN A 390 -1.66 2.62 -3.44
CA ASN A 390 -2.71 2.70 -2.43
C ASN A 390 -4.02 2.10 -2.97
N ALA A 391 -4.65 1.24 -2.17
CA ALA A 391 -5.92 0.61 -2.47
C ALA A 391 -6.83 0.63 -1.26
N LYS A 392 -8.14 0.46 -1.47
CA LYS A 392 -9.14 0.48 -0.39
C LYS A 392 -10.01 -0.77 -0.42
N THR A 393 -10.31 -1.30 0.76
CA THR A 393 -11.31 -2.36 0.98
C THR A 393 -12.40 -1.85 1.90
N ASN A 394 -13.65 -1.86 1.44
CA ASN A 394 -14.81 -1.53 2.28
C ASN A 394 -15.37 -2.81 2.93
N LEU A 395 -15.73 -2.73 4.19
CA LEU A 395 -16.20 -3.83 5.03
C LEU A 395 -17.56 -3.45 5.61
N ASN A 396 -18.54 -4.34 5.48
CA ASN A 396 -19.91 -4.11 5.93
C ASN A 396 -20.50 -5.36 6.60
N VAL A 397 -21.47 -5.16 7.49
CA VAL A 397 -22.31 -6.24 8.03
C VAL A 397 -23.55 -6.35 7.13
N THR A 398 -23.69 -7.49 6.47
CA THR A 398 -24.80 -7.80 5.55
C THR A 398 -25.12 -9.29 5.64
N CYS A 399 -26.30 -9.71 5.17
CA CYS A 399 -26.66 -11.14 5.06
C CYS A 399 -26.68 -11.90 6.40
N LEU A 400 -26.89 -11.19 7.51
CA LEU A 400 -26.99 -11.78 8.84
C LEU A 400 -28.41 -11.66 9.37
N ILE A 401 -28.93 -12.77 9.89
CA ILE A 401 -30.26 -12.83 10.52
C ILE A 401 -30.21 -13.43 11.93
N GLY A 402 -31.23 -13.19 12.74
CA GLY A 402 -31.34 -13.73 14.10
C GLY A 402 -30.57 -12.92 15.14
N GLY A 403 -29.91 -13.58 16.10
CA GLY A 403 -29.40 -12.93 17.31
C GLY A 403 -30.53 -12.52 18.26
N PHE A 404 -30.23 -11.67 19.26
CA PHE A 404 -31.19 -11.23 20.28
C PHE A 404 -31.93 -12.42 20.94
N GLU A 405 -33.27 -12.48 20.85
CA GLU A 405 -34.12 -13.52 21.44
C GLU A 405 -33.87 -14.90 20.81
N SER A 406 -33.36 -14.94 19.58
CA SER A 406 -33.01 -16.17 18.87
C SER A 406 -31.64 -16.73 19.28
N GLY A 407 -30.91 -16.02 20.16
CA GLY A 407 -29.63 -16.42 20.74
C GLY A 407 -28.43 -16.31 19.81
N ARG A 408 -28.51 -16.92 18.61
CA ARG A 408 -27.40 -16.98 17.65
C ARG A 408 -27.70 -16.21 16.37
N THR A 409 -26.67 -15.60 15.79
CA THR A 409 -26.72 -15.03 14.44
C THR A 409 -26.46 -16.11 13.38
N TYR A 410 -27.25 -16.07 12.31
CA TYR A 410 -27.16 -16.96 11.17
C TYR A 410 -26.86 -16.17 9.90
N TRP A 411 -26.26 -16.85 8.93
CA TRP A 411 -26.21 -16.33 7.57
C TRP A 411 -27.58 -16.51 6.90
N ASP A 412 -28.05 -15.52 6.16
CA ASP A 412 -29.29 -15.66 5.40
C ASP A 412 -29.06 -16.56 4.18
N MET A 413 -29.41 -17.84 4.32
CA MET A 413 -29.33 -18.82 3.23
C MET A 413 -30.57 -18.82 2.34
N ALA A 414 -31.64 -18.10 2.70
CA ALA A 414 -32.84 -17.99 1.86
C ALA A 414 -32.61 -16.98 0.73
N ASP A 415 -31.87 -15.91 0.98
CA ASP A 415 -31.49 -14.91 -0.02
C ASP A 415 -30.39 -15.42 -0.99
N ALA A 416 -30.65 -15.31 -2.30
CA ALA A 416 -29.74 -15.78 -3.33
C ALA A 416 -28.45 -14.95 -3.44
N GLY A 417 -28.52 -13.64 -3.19
CA GLY A 417 -27.34 -12.77 -3.14
C GLY A 417 -26.43 -13.14 -1.96
N CYS A 418 -27.02 -13.45 -0.81
CA CYS A 418 -26.28 -13.89 0.36
C CYS A 418 -25.62 -15.27 0.17
N ARG A 419 -26.28 -16.21 -0.52
CA ARG A 419 -25.63 -17.48 -0.92
C ARG A 419 -24.50 -17.26 -1.92
N ALA A 420 -24.70 -16.38 -2.90
CA ALA A 420 -23.69 -16.07 -3.91
C ALA A 420 -22.41 -15.49 -3.29
N MET A 421 -22.51 -14.64 -2.26
CA MET A 421 -21.34 -14.14 -1.50
C MET A 421 -20.50 -15.26 -0.88
N LEU A 422 -21.12 -16.39 -0.49
CA LEU A 422 -20.41 -17.57 0.03
C LEU A 422 -19.90 -18.50 -1.06
N GLY A 423 -20.17 -18.21 -2.33
CA GLY A 423 -19.87 -19.08 -3.47
C GLY A 423 -20.82 -20.28 -3.58
N GLN A 424 -22.02 -20.18 -3.02
CA GLN A 424 -23.07 -21.20 -3.12
C GLN A 424 -24.11 -20.83 -4.21
N PRO A 425 -24.73 -21.82 -4.86
CA PRO A 425 -25.74 -21.61 -5.91
C PRO A 425 -27.07 -21.03 -5.41
#